data_AF-V4QJS1-F1
#
_entry.id   AF-V4QJS1-F1
#
_cell.length_a   1.000
_cell.length_b   1.000
_cell.length_c   1.000
_cell.angle_alpha   90.00
_cell.angle_beta   90.00
_cell.angle_gamma   90.00
#
_symmetry.space_group_name_H-M   'P 1'
#
loop_
_entity.id
_entity.type
_entity.pdbx_description
1 polymer ?
#
loop_
_entity_poly.entity_id
_entity_poly.type
_entity_poly.pdbx_seq_one_letter_code
_entity_poly.pdbx_strand_id
1 'polypeptide(L)' 'MHQLVAIEQVGKVAPFLPSDKARFITGQTIFVDSGYNILG' A
#
# COMPACT_ATOMS: atom_id res chain seq x y z
N MET A 1 -11.39 -14.17 -5.21
CA MET A 1 -11.87 -12.89 -5.73
C MET A 1 -10.66 -12.19 -6.32
N HIS A 2 -10.59 -12.00 -7.63
CA HIS A 2 -9.46 -11.34 -8.30
C HIS A 2 -9.94 -10.01 -8.87
N GLN A 3 -9.44 -8.90 -8.34
CA GLN A 3 -9.81 -7.56 -8.77
C GLN A 3 -8.57 -6.68 -8.85
N LEU A 4 -8.50 -5.87 -9.90
CA LEU A 4 -7.50 -4.82 -10.03
C LEU A 4 -7.64 -3.82 -8.89
N VAL A 5 -6.51 -3.28 -8.45
CA VAL A 5 -6.51 -2.20 -7.46
C VAL A 5 -7.09 -0.93 -8.07
N ALA A 6 -8.01 -0.30 -7.34
CA ALA A 6 -8.58 1.00 -7.67
C ALA A 6 -7.82 2.14 -6.96
N ILE A 7 -7.89 3.34 -7.52
CA ILE A 7 -7.17 4.51 -6.98
C ILE A 7 -7.59 4.85 -5.55
N GLU A 8 -8.83 4.56 -5.18
CA GLU A 8 -9.37 4.77 -3.83
C GLU A 8 -8.68 3.88 -2.80
N GLN A 9 -8.23 2.69 -3.18
CA GLN A 9 -7.51 1.79 -2.28
C GLN A 9 -6.10 2.32 -2.00
N VAL A 10 -5.41 2.80 -3.04
CA VAL A 10 -4.11 3.48 -2.89
C VAL A 10 -4.26 4.74 -2.05
N GLY A 11 -5.30 5.56 -2.33
CA GLY A 11 -5.60 6.79 -1.60
C GLY A 11 -5.93 6.58 -0.13
N LYS A 12 -6.40 5.39 0.28
CA LYS A 12 -6.61 5.04 1.70
C LYS A 12 -5.30 4.73 2.43
N VAL A 13 -4.30 4.19 1.73
CA VAL A 13 -3.01 3.81 2.31
C VAL A 13 -2.01 4.95 2.25
N ALA A 14 -1.99 5.75 1.17
CA ALA A 14 -1.01 6.81 0.98
C ALA A 14 -0.89 7.79 2.17
N PRO A 15 -1.97 8.22 2.84
CA PRO A 15 -1.88 9.11 4.01
C PRO A 15 -1.23 8.48 5.24
N PHE A 16 -1.09 7.15 5.32
CA PHE A 16 -0.37 6.48 6.40
C PHE A 16 1.11 6.87 6.43
N LEU A 17 1.77 6.91 5.26
CA LEU A 17 3.21 7.14 5.14
C LEU A 17 3.68 8.51 5.70
N PRO A 18 3.02 9.64 5.41
CA PRO A 18 3.40 10.93 6.01
C PRO A 18 2.88 11.13 7.43
N SER A 19 2.08 10.21 7.98
CA SER A 19 1.50 10.35 9.32
C SER A 19 2.42 9.89 10.44
N ASP A 20 2.18 10.35 11.67
CA ASP A 20 2.89 9.89 12.87
C ASP A 20 2.79 8.37 13.13
N LYS A 21 1.81 7.70 12.50
CA LYS A 21 1.66 6.24 12.59
C LYS A 21 2.80 5.51 11.89
N ALA A 22 3.46 6.14 10.91
CA ALA A 22 4.59 5.60 10.18
C ALA A 22 5.95 6.14 10.67
N ARG A 23 6.03 6.83 11.82
CA ARG A 23 7.24 7.53 12.29
C ARG A 23 8.51 6.67 12.43
N PHE A 24 8.38 5.36 12.51
CA PHE A 24 9.50 4.41 12.60
C PHE A 24 9.64 3.54 11.34
N ILE A 25 8.92 3.87 10.25
CA ILE A 25 8.92 3.14 8.99
C ILE A 25 9.55 4.03 7.93
N THR A 26 10.73 3.64 7.45
CA THR A 26 11.46 4.35 6.40
C THR A 26 12.23 3.36 5.52
N GLY A 27 12.51 3.75 4.27
CA GLY A 27 13.22 2.92 3.30
C GLY A 27 12.46 1.66 2.86
N GLN A 28 11.14 1.60 3.10
CA GLN A 28 10.30 0.44 2.76
C GLN A 28 9.40 0.74 1.57
N THR A 29 9.04 -0.31 0.83
CA THR A 29 7.99 -0.29 -0.19
C THR A 29 6.73 -0.97 0.36
N ILE A 30 5.59 -0.28 0.35
CA ILE A 30 4.29 -0.86 0.70
C ILE A 30 3.57 -1.23 -0.59
N PHE A 31 3.24 -2.52 -0.75
CA PHE A 31 2.48 -3.01 -1.88
C PHE A 31 0.98 -2.87 -1.65
N VAL A 32 0.30 -2.21 -2.58
CA VAL A 32 -1.16 -2.08 -2.62
C VAL A 32 -1.62 -2.55 -4.01
N ASP A 33 -1.64 -3.85 -4.21
CA ASP A 33 -1.74 -4.46 -5.54
C ASP A 33 -2.58 -5.75 -5.58
N SER A 34 -3.42 -5.95 -4.56
CA SER A 34 -4.22 -7.17 -4.38
C SER A 34 -3.37 -8.46 -4.30
N GLY A 35 -2.11 -8.37 -3.85
CA GLY A 35 -1.20 -9.50 -3.67
C GLY A 35 -0.49 -9.91 -4.95
N TYR A 36 -0.46 -9.04 -5.98
CA TYR A 36 0.18 -9.35 -7.25
C TYR A 36 1.71 -9.52 -7.11
N ASN A 37 2.38 -8.73 -6.26
CA ASN A 37 3.84 -8.75 -6.11
C ASN A 37 4.42 -10.07 -5.57
N ILE A 38 3.57 -10.95 -5.03
CA ILE A 38 3.98 -12.26 -4.49
C ILE A 38 3.55 -13.42 -5.39
N LEU A 39 2.87 -13.14 -6.50
CA LEU A 39 2.55 -14.14 -7.52
C LEU A 39 3.77 -14.29 -8.44
N GLY A 40 4.29 -15.51 -8.55
CA GLY A 40 5.48 -15.86 -9.34
C GLY A 40 5.23 -15.92 -10.84
#